data_AF-A0AAW2BFY7-F1
#
_entry.id   AF-A0AAW2BFY7-F1
#
_cell.length_a   1.000
_cell.length_b   1.000
_cell.length_c   1.000
_cell.angle_alpha   90.00
_cell.angle_beta   90.00
_cell.angle_gamma   90.00
#
_symmetry.space_group_name_H-M   'P 1'
#
loop_
_entity.id
_entity.type
_entity.pdbx_description
1 polymer ?
#
loop_
_entity_poly.entity_id
_entity_poly.type
_entity_poly.pdbx_seq_one_letter_code
_entity_poly.pdbx_strand_id
1 'polypeptide(L)' 'MKKLGAQVLYLGAASGTTVSHVPDIVSPTGVVYAVEFSHRSGRDLVNMAKKRTNVIAIIEDARHPSKHTNTTTIGPSNL' A
#
# COMPACT_ATOMS: atom_id res chain seq x y z
N MET A 1 18.09 5.80 11.65
CA MET A 1 17.06 6.63 12.31
C MET A 1 15.72 6.30 11.64
N LYS A 2 14.78 5.63 12.32
CA LYS A 2 13.44 5.37 11.76
C LYS A 2 12.57 6.61 11.94
N LYS A 3 11.82 7.00 10.91
CA LYS A 3 10.89 8.13 11.00
C LYS A 3 9.59 7.63 11.64
N LEU A 4 9.32 8.05 12.88
CA LEU A 4 8.10 7.68 13.61
C LEU A 4 6.87 8.27 12.92
N GLY A 5 5.84 7.44 12.70
CA GLY A 5 4.53 7.88 12.18
C GLY A 5 4.54 8.42 10.75
N ALA A 6 5.54 8.06 9.93
CA ALA A 6 5.60 8.53 8.55
C ALA A 6 4.54 7.85 7.67
N GLN A 7 3.79 8.65 6.91
CA GLN A 7 2.93 8.16 5.84
C GLN A 7 3.69 8.25 4.51
N VAL A 8 3.73 7.14 3.77
CA VAL A 8 4.42 7.02 2.47
C VAL A 8 3.43 6.60 1.41
N LEU A 9 3.46 7.29 0.27
CA LEU A 9 2.75 6.90 -0.96
C LEU A 9 3.75 6.30 -1.94
N TYR A 10 3.49 5.09 -2.39
CA TYR A 10 4.28 4.36 -3.39
C TYR A 10 3.45 4.17 -4.65
N LEU A 11 3.88 4.76 -5.77
CA LEU A 11 3.18 4.70 -7.05
C LEU A 11 3.82 3.65 -7.96
N GLY A 12 3.01 2.82 -8.63
CA GLY A 12 3.49 1.73 -9.47
C GLY A 12 4.08 0.59 -8.64
N ALA A 13 3.30 0.11 -7.66
CA ALA A 13 3.73 -0.90 -6.70
C ALA A 13 3.92 -2.31 -7.31
N ALA A 14 3.41 -2.55 -8.52
CA ALA A 14 3.42 -3.83 -9.23
C ALA A 14 2.95 -4.97 -8.31
N SER A 15 3.72 -6.06 -8.20
CA SER A 15 3.43 -7.19 -7.30
C SER A 15 3.86 -6.95 -5.85
N GLY A 16 4.42 -5.78 -5.52
CA GLY A 16 4.76 -5.40 -4.14
C GLY A 16 6.12 -5.87 -3.64
N THR A 17 7.05 -6.29 -4.49
CA THR A 17 8.39 -6.74 -4.08
C THR A 17 9.16 -5.64 -3.34
N THR A 18 9.26 -4.45 -3.91
CA THR A 18 9.92 -3.30 -3.25
C THR A 18 9.13 -2.81 -2.05
N VAL A 19 7.81 -2.63 -2.23
CA VAL A 19 6.89 -2.13 -1.19
C VAL A 19 6.93 -3.02 0.05
N SER A 20 7.17 -4.32 -0.08
CA SER A 20 7.25 -5.23 1.06
C SER A 20 8.35 -4.89 2.07
N HIS A 21 9.37 -4.11 1.70
CA HIS A 21 10.48 -3.71 2.58
C HIS A 21 10.27 -2.33 3.22
N VAL A 22 9.44 -1.49 2.60
CA VAL A 22 9.18 -0.11 3.07
C VAL A 22 8.60 -0.06 4.49
N PRO A 23 7.64 -0.92 4.87
CA PRO A 23 7.15 -1.06 6.25
C PRO A 23 8.21 -1.06 7.35
N ASP A 24 9.32 -1.74 7.11
CA ASP A 24 10.35 -1.95 8.11
C ASP A 24 11.15 -0.65 8.36
N ILE A 25 11.07 0.30 7.42
CA ILE A 25 11.73 1.62 7.44
C ILE A 25 10.85 2.66 8.16
N VAL A 26 9.54 2.70 7.91
CA VAL A 26 8.63 3.79 8.31
C VAL A 26 8.08 3.70 9.74
N SER A 27 8.69 2.87 10.60
CA SER A 27 8.18 2.54 11.96
C SER A 27 6.89 1.70 11.90
N PRO A 28 6.63 0.81 12.89
CA PRO A 28 5.35 0.08 12.99
C PRO A 28 4.12 0.98 13.04
N THR A 29 4.29 2.24 13.43
CA THR A 29 3.24 3.27 13.49
C THR A 29 3.08 4.07 12.19
N GLY A 30 3.97 3.89 11.21
CA GLY A 30 3.84 4.49 9.89
C GLY A 30 2.89 3.71 8.99
N VAL A 31 2.47 4.30 7.88
CA VAL A 31 1.55 3.68 6.91
C VAL A 31 2.11 3.81 5.51
N VAL A 32 2.09 2.72 4.74
CA VAL A 32 2.48 2.69 3.34
C VAL A 32 1.25 2.48 2.46
N TYR A 33 0.93 3.46 1.62
CA TYR A 33 -0.10 3.38 0.59
C TYR A 33 0.55 2.97 -0.72
N ALA A 34 0.23 1.78 -1.23
CA ALA A 34 0.81 1.21 -2.43
C ALA A 34 -0.21 1.20 -3.56
N VAL A 35 0.00 2.01 -4.59
CA VAL A 35 -0.91 2.18 -5.72
C VAL A 35 -0.43 1.36 -6.90
N GLU A 36 -1.32 0.55 -7.46
CA GLU A 36 -1.09 -0.21 -8.69
C GLU A 36 -2.33 -0.16 -9.58
N PHE A 37 -2.16 0.04 -10.89
CA PHE A 37 -3.30 0.10 -11.82
C PHE A 37 -3.68 -1.28 -12.36
N SER A 38 -2.69 -2.16 -12.53
CA SER A 38 -2.90 -3.50 -13.09
C SER A 38 -3.68 -4.40 -12.12
N HIS A 39 -4.81 -4.95 -12.56
CA HIS A 39 -5.51 -5.97 -11.79
C HIS A 39 -4.71 -7.26 -11.58
N ARG A 40 -3.85 -7.64 -12.56
CA ARG A 40 -3.05 -8.86 -12.45
C ARG A 40 -2.02 -8.71 -11.33
N SER A 41 -1.19 -7.69 -11.43
CA SER A 41 -0.15 -7.40 -10.43
C SER A 41 -0.78 -6.97 -9.10
N GLY A 42 -1.93 -6.29 -9.15
CA GLY A 42 -2.69 -5.87 -7.99
C GLY A 42 -3.17 -7.02 -7.10
N ARG A 43 -3.47 -8.20 -7.66
CA ARG A 43 -3.80 -9.39 -6.84
C ARG A 43 -2.63 -9.81 -5.95
N ASP A 44 -1.42 -9.81 -6.51
CA ASP A 44 -0.22 -10.16 -5.78
C ASP A 44 0.10 -9.09 -4.72
N LEU A 45 -0.08 -7.82 -5.07
CA LEU A 45 0.07 -6.70 -4.14
C LEU A 45 -0.89 -6.81 -2.94
N VAL A 46 -2.17 -7.12 -3.19
CA VAL A 46 -3.17 -7.33 -2.12
C VAL A 46 -2.78 -8.51 -1.24
N ASN A 47 -2.34 -9.62 -1.83
CA ASN A 47 -1.90 -10.79 -1.06
C ASN A 47 -0.65 -10.52 -0.23
N MET A 48 0.26 -9.67 -0.71
CA MET A 48 1.42 -9.20 0.06
C MET A 48 0.99 -8.26 1.20
N ALA A 49 0.12 -7.29 0.91
CA ALA A 49 -0.38 -6.33 1.89
C ALA A 49 -1.10 -7.02 3.06
N LYS A 50 -1.85 -8.11 2.81
CA LYS A 50 -2.46 -8.93 3.87
C LYS A 50 -1.46 -9.49 4.89
N LYS A 51 -0.18 -9.66 4.52
CA LYS A 51 0.88 -10.16 5.39
C LYS A 51 1.59 -9.05 6.17
N ARG A 52 1.25 -7.78 5.93
CA ARG A 52 1.91 -6.61 6.52
C ARG A 52 0.89 -5.73 7.25
N THR A 53 1.17 -5.40 8.51
CA THR A 53 0.23 -4.68 9.39
C THR A 53 0.07 -3.19 9.05
N ASN A 54 0.91 -2.64 8.18
CA ASN A 54 1.00 -1.22 7.89
C ASN A 54 1.08 -0.90 6.39
N VAL A 55 0.62 -1.82 5.53
CA VAL A 55 0.53 -1.60 4.08
C VAL A 55 -0.93 -1.59 3.66
N ILE A 56 -1.30 -0.58 2.88
CA ILE A 56 -2.61 -0.45 2.25
C ILE A 56 -2.40 -0.55 0.74
N ALA A 57 -2.99 -1.56 0.11
CA ALA A 57 -2.99 -1.70 -1.34
C ALA A 57 -4.17 -0.95 -1.98
N ILE A 58 -3.91 -0.19 -3.04
CA ILE A 58 -4.90 0.58 -3.80
C ILE A 58 -4.78 0.17 -5.26
N ILE A 59 -5.81 -0.51 -5.80
CA ILE A 59 -5.80 -1.00 -7.18
C ILE A 59 -6.56 -0.03 -8.09
N GLU A 60 -5.93 1.10 -8.42
CA GLU A 60 -6.54 2.21 -9.17
C GLU A 60 -5.51 3.01 -9.98
N ASP A 61 -5.99 3.86 -10.87
CA ASP A 61 -5.14 4.78 -11.65
C ASP A 61 -4.69 5.99 -10.82
N ALA A 62 -3.38 6.06 -10.53
CA ALA A 62 -2.75 7.15 -9.80
C ALA A 62 -2.90 8.53 -10.44
N ARG A 63 -3.26 8.61 -11.74
CA ARG A 63 -3.47 9.89 -12.46
C ARG A 63 -4.75 10.60 -12.06
N HIS A 64 -5.65 9.93 -11.34
CA HIS A 64 -6.95 10.47 -10.93
C HIS A 64 -7.09 10.51 -9.39
N PRO A 65 -6.30 11.33 -8.67
CA PRO A 65 -6.26 11.34 -7.20
C PRO A 65 -7.61 11.63 -6.54
N SER A 66 -8.51 12.37 -7.19
CA SER A 66 -9.85 12.68 -6.68
C SER A 66 -10.79 11.48 -6.58
N LYS A 67 -10.51 10.36 -7.28
CA LYS A 67 -11.32 9.12 -7.20
C LYS A 67 -11.09 8.32 -5.90
N HIS A 68 -10.10 8.70 -5.08
CA HIS A 68 -9.59 7.89 -3.98
C HIS A 68 -10.39 8.05 -2.66
N THR A 69 -11.46 8.86 -2.64
CA THR A 69 -12.25 9.14 -1.43
C THR A 69 -13.14 7.97 -0.97
N ASN A 70 -13.41 7.00 -1.85
CA ASN A 70 -14.29 5.84 -1.57
C ASN A 70 -13.66 4.47 -1.87
N THR A 71 -12.35 4.41 -2.10
CA THR A 71 -11.69 3.15 -2.49
C THR A 71 -11.56 2.21 -1.29
N THR A 72 -12.13 1.01 -1.42
CA THR A 72 -12.01 -0.12 -0.49
C THR A 72 -10.56 -0.28 -0.02
N THR A 73 -10.30 0.19 1.19
CA THR A 73 -8.99 0.09 1.84
C THR A 73 -8.85 -1.34 2.36
N ILE A 74 -8.07 -2.17 1.66
CA ILE A 74 -7.73 -3.51 2.15
C ILE A 74 -6.49 -3.38 3.02
N GLY A 75 -6.71 -2.86 4.23
CA GLY A 75 -5.75 -2.89 5.31
C GLY A 75 -5.95 -4.13 6.19
N PRO A 76 -4.99 -4.44 7.07
CA PRO A 76 -5.00 -5.61 7.96
C PRO A 76 -6.12 -5.59 9.02
N SER A 77 -6.92 -4.52 9.08
CA SER A 77 -8.02 -4.34 10.03
C SER A 77 -9.42 -4.51 9.44
N ASN A 78 -9.57 -5.03 8.21
CA ASN A 78 -10.87 -5.34 7.59
C ASN A 78 -11.05 -6.85 7.33
N LEU A 79 -10.68 -7.67 8.33
CA LEU A 79 -11.10 -9.06 8.51
C LEU A 79 -11.63 -9.24 9.93
#